data_AF-A0A938IHB7-F1
#
_entry.id   AF-A0A938IHB7-F1
#
_cell.length_a   1.000
_cell.length_b   1.000
_cell.length_c   1.000
_cell.angle_alpha   90.00
_cell.angle_beta   90.00
_cell.angle_gamma   90.00
#
_symmetry.space_group_name_H-M   'P 1'
#
loop_
_entity.id
_entity.type
_entity.pdbx_description
1 polymer ?
#
loop_
_entity_poly.entity_id
_entity_poly.type
_entity_poly.pdbx_seq_one_letter_code
_entity_poly.pdbx_strand_id
1 'polypeptide(L)' 'MAASTEPRGPLRLGVLCHPTYGGSGVLASELALSLAARGHDVHLFSHQVPPRLAASSGPVQMHVSQGLP' A
#
# COMPACT_ATOMS: atom_id res chain seq x y z
N MET A 1 -8.24 1.68 27.86
CA MET A 1 -6.83 1.43 27.52
C MET A 1 -6.53 2.14 26.20
N ALA A 2 -5.99 3.35 26.26
CA ALA A 2 -5.53 4.05 25.06
C ALA A 2 -4.13 3.55 24.73
N ALA A 3 -3.95 2.87 23.60
CA ALA A 3 -2.63 2.57 23.08
C ALA A 3 -1.95 3.89 22.77
N SER A 4 -0.91 4.23 23.52
CA SER A 4 -0.04 5.38 23.31
C SER A 4 0.60 5.26 21.93
N THR A 5 0.01 5.90 20.92
CA THR A 5 0.64 6.07 19.61
C THR A 5 1.48 7.32 19.67
N GLU A 6 2.62 7.22 20.34
CA GLU A 6 3.73 8.13 20.06
C GLU A 6 4.07 7.97 18.57
N PRO A 7 4.22 9.05 17.79
CA PRO A 7 4.56 8.95 16.39
C PRO A 7 5.95 8.31 16.27
N ARG A 8 5.98 7.01 15.96
CA ARG A 8 7.21 6.33 15.58
C ARG A 8 7.75 7.02 14.32
N GLY A 9 9.07 7.16 14.26
CA GLY A 9 9.76 7.70 13.08
C GLY A 9 9.40 6.94 11.79
N PRO A 10 9.83 7.43 10.63
CA PRO A 10 9.45 6.89 9.34
C PRO A 10 9.73 5.38 9.26
N LEU A 11 8.70 4.61 8.89
CA LEU A 11 8.77 3.16 8.73
C LEU A 11 8.95 2.80 7.26
N ARG A 12 9.55 1.62 7.02
CA ARG A 12 9.59 0.97 5.70
C ARG A 12 8.59 -0.19 5.71
N LEU A 13 7.59 -0.13 4.84
CA LEU A 13 6.41 -0.99 4.88
C LEU A 13 6.19 -1.70 3.55
N GLY A 14 6.08 -3.02 3.58
CA GLY A 14 5.69 -3.85 2.44
C GLY A 14 4.22 -4.25 2.51
N VAL A 15 3.46 -4.03 1.43
CA VAL A 15 2.05 -4.39 1.31
C VAL A 15 1.89 -5.37 0.15
N LEU A 16 1.55 -6.63 0.44
CA LEU A 16 1.16 -7.60 -0.60
C LEU A 16 -0.34 -7.45 -0.87
N CYS A 17 -0.70 -7.20 -2.13
CA CYS A 17 -2.07 -7.05 -2.58
C CYS A 17 -2.39 -8.07 -3.68
N HIS A 18 -3.54 -8.74 -3.56
CA HIS A 18 -4.11 -9.52 -4.65
C HIS A 18 -5.19 -8.66 -5.35
N PRO A 19 -4.88 -8.08 -6.53
CA PRO A 19 -5.72 -7.12 -7.24
C PRO A 19 -6.91 -7.85 -7.85
N THR A 20 -7.93 -8.04 -7.04
CA THR A 20 -9.26 -8.52 -7.40
C THR A 20 -10.25 -7.38 -7.22
N TYR A 21 -11.39 -7.43 -7.91
CA TYR A 21 -12.50 -6.51 -7.66
C TYR A 21 -13.13 -6.86 -6.31
N GLY A 22 -12.60 -6.29 -5.23
CA GLY A 22 -13.05 -6.53 -3.87
C GLY A 22 -12.61 -5.42 -2.91
N GLY A 23 -13.24 -5.39 -1.73
CA GLY A 23 -12.98 -4.36 -0.72
C GLY A 23 -11.54 -4.37 -0.18
N SER A 24 -10.88 -5.53 -0.15
CA SER A 24 -9.50 -5.67 0.35
C SER A 24 -8.48 -4.92 -0.52
N GLY A 25 -8.60 -4.97 -1.84
CA GLY A 25 -7.72 -4.25 -2.76
C GLY A 25 -7.87 -2.73 -2.66
N VAL A 26 -9.12 -2.28 -2.45
CA VAL A 26 -9.42 -0.87 -2.17
C VAL A 26 -8.77 -0.42 -0.87
N LEU A 27 -9.01 -1.15 0.22
CA LEU A 27 -8.45 -0.85 1.54
C LEU A 27 -6.92 -0.83 1.52
N ALA A 28 -6.29 -1.81 0.86
CA ALA A 28 -4.84 -1.89 0.75
C ALA A 28 -4.24 -0.68 0.01
N SER A 29 -4.90 -0.23 -1.07
CA SER A 29 -4.44 0.93 -1.85
C SER A 29 -4.56 2.23 -1.07
N GLU A 30 -5.73 2.49 -0.46
CA GLU A 30 -5.99 3.69 0.33
C GLU A 30 -5.09 3.76 1.58
N LEU A 31 -4.88 2.62 2.24
CA LEU A 31 -3.97 2.52 3.38
C LEU A 31 -2.53 2.82 2.96
N ALA A 32 -2.05 2.23 1.87
CA ALA A 32 -0.70 2.46 1.37
C ALA A 32 -0.47 3.94 1.03
N LEU A 33 -1.43 4.57 0.34
CA LEU A 33 -1.38 6.00 0.01
C LEU A 33 -1.37 6.88 1.26
N SER A 34 -2.23 6.57 2.25
CA SER A 34 -2.30 7.31 3.51
C SER A 34 -1.01 7.20 4.32
N LEU A 35 -0.39 6.02 4.36
CA LEU A 35 0.89 5.81 5.04
C LEU A 35 2.03 6.54 4.33
N ALA A 36 2.06 6.50 3.00
CA ALA A 36 3.07 7.20 2.21
C ALA A 36 2.94 8.73 2.35
N ALA A 37 1.70 9.25 2.39
CA ALA A 37 1.43 10.67 2.67
C ALA A 37 1.86 11.11 4.09
N ARG A 38 1.95 10.17 5.04
CA ARG A 38 2.49 10.41 6.39
C ARG A 38 4.02 10.36 6.46
N GLY A 39 4.71 10.17 5.31
CA GLY A 39 6.16 10.12 5.23
C GLY A 39 6.76 8.73 5.50
N HIS A 40 5.97 7.67 5.42
CA HIS A 40 6.49 6.29 5.43
C HIS A 40 6.94 5.87 4.03
N ASP A 41 7.98 5.04 3.98
CA ASP A 41 8.47 4.41 2.76
C ASP A 41 7.62 3.16 2.48
N VAL A 42 6.70 3.23 1.53
CA VAL A 42 5.70 2.19 1.27
C VAL A 42 5.95 1.52 -0.07
N HIS A 43 6.09 0.19 -0.03
CA HIS A 43 6.29 -0.67 -1.17
C HIS A 43 5.06 -1.59 -1.33
N LEU A 44 4.42 -1.57 -2.50
CA LEU A 44 3.26 -2.41 -2.79
C LEU A 44 3.65 -3.50 -3.78
N PHE A 45 3.40 -4.75 -3.41
CA PHE A 45 3.69 -5.95 -4.19
C PHE A 45 2.38 -6.53 -4.70
N SER A 46 2.29 -6.74 -6.01
CA SER A 46 1.06 -7.23 -6.64
C SER A 46 1.36 -7.81 -8.03
N HIS A 47 0.54 -8.72 -8.54
CA HIS A 47 0.72 -9.25 -9.90
C HIS A 47 0.23 -8.30 -11.00
N GLN A 48 -0.55 -7.27 -10.66
CA GLN A 48 -0.97 -6.17 -11.53
C GLN A 48 -1.25 -4.92 -10.68
N VAL A 49 -1.25 -3.72 -11.27
CA VAL A 49 -1.49 -2.48 -10.52
C VAL A 49 -2.94 -2.46 -10.01
N PRO A 50 -3.20 -2.30 -8.70
CA PRO A 50 -4.55 -2.12 -8.19
C PRO A 50 -5.21 -0.89 -8.84
N PRO A 51 -6.45 -0.97 -9.35
CA PRO A 51 -7.08 0.11 -10.12
C PRO A 51 -7.11 1.46 -9.41
N ARG A 52 -7.29 1.47 -8.08
CA ARG A 52 -7.28 2.69 -7.26
C ARG A 52 -5.91 3.30 -7.08
N LEU A 53 -4.86 2.48 -7.05
CA LEU A 53 -3.50 2.99 -7.01
C LEU A 53 -3.12 3.60 -8.36
N ALA A 54 -3.57 3.01 -9.48
CA ALA A 54 -3.36 3.56 -10.82
C ALA A 54 -4.03 4.94 -11.02
N ALA A 55 -5.11 5.22 -10.29
CA ALA A 55 -5.80 6.50 -10.32
C ALA A 55 -5.20 7.57 -9.38
N SER A 56 -4.14 7.25 -8.63
CA SER A 56 -3.57 8.12 -7.60
C SER A 56 -2.08 8.39 -7.85
N SER A 57 -1.67 9.65 -7.73
CA SER A 57 -0.27 10.09 -7.94
C SER A 57 0.61 9.99 -6.69
N GLY A 58 0.29 9.09 -5.75
CA GLY A 58 0.98 8.99 -4.46
C GLY A 58 2.39 8.36 -4.53
N PRO A 59 3.25 8.57 -3.51
CA PRO A 59 4.65 8.14 -3.50
C PRO A 59 4.85 6.64 -3.19
N VAL A 60 3.84 5.80 -3.46
CA VAL A 60 3.90 4.36 -3.21
C VAL A 60 4.71 3.69 -4.31
N GLN A 61 5.75 2.92 -3.95
CA GLN A 61 6.56 2.18 -4.90
C GLN A 61 5.86 0.88 -5.30
N MET A 62 5.58 0.71 -6.59
CA MET A 62 4.99 -0.53 -7.12
C MET A 62 6.04 -1.55 -7.52
N HIS A 63 5.86 -2.77 -7.04
CA HIS A 63 6.64 -3.95 -7.39
C HIS A 63 5.70 -4.98 -7.99
N VAL A 64 5.82 -5.19 -9.31
CA VAL A 64 5.03 -6.22 -9.98
C VAL A 64 5.70 -7.58 -9.74
N SER A 65 5.10 -8.40 -8.87
CA SER A 65 5.56 -9.77 -8.66
C SER A 65 4.98 -10.64 -9.77
N GLN A 66 5.80 -10.97 -10.77
CA GLN A 66 5.43 -11.96 -11.78
C GLN A 66 5.15 -13.30 -11.06
N GLY A 67 3.90 -13.75 -11.15
CA GLY A 67 3.43 -14.89 -10.38
C GLY A 67 2.32 -15.65 -11.10
N LEU A 68 2.49 -15.91 -12.40
CA LEU A 68 1.99 -17.11 -13.09
C LEU A 68 2.67 -17.23 -14.48
N PRO A 69 3.01 -18.44 -14.96
CA PRO A 69 3.42 -18.70 -16.35
C PRO A 69 2.38 -18.29 -17.38
#